data_AF-A0A822G6F7-F1
#
_entry.id   AF-A0A822G6F7-F1
#
_cell.length_a   1.000
_cell.length_b   1.000
_cell.length_c   1.000
_cell.angle_alpha   90.00
_cell.angle_beta   90.00
_cell.angle_gamma   90.00
#
_symmetry.space_group_name_H-M   'P 1'
#
loop_
_entity.id
_entity.type
_entity.pdbx_description
1 polymer ?
#
loop_
_entity_poly.entity_id
_entity_poly.type
_entity_poly.pdbx_seq_one_letter_code
_entity_poly.pdbx_strand_id
1 'polypeptide(L)' 'PALFNRCVLDWLGDWSLDAYYHVASELTQKVAMEKADYIAPKTLPRLVSSLPVEPTYRDAIT' A
#
# COMPACT_ATOMS: atom_id res chain seq x y z
N PRO A 1 30.08 10.15 19.45
CA PRO A 1 30.99 9.07 18.97
C PRO A 1 30.40 7.65 19.03
N ALA A 2 29.67 7.28 20.09
CA ALA A 2 29.21 5.88 20.28
C ALA A 2 28.21 5.38 19.23
N LEU A 3 27.32 6.24 18.70
CA LEU A 3 26.33 5.84 17.70
C LEU A 3 26.98 5.29 16.41
N PHE A 4 28.06 5.92 15.93
CA PHE A 4 28.74 5.51 14.70
C PHE A 4 29.81 4.43 14.92
N ASN A 5 30.26 4.22 16.16
CA ASN A 5 31.37 3.30 16.47
C ASN A 5 30.96 2.08 17.30
N ARG A 6 29.70 2.00 17.76
CA ARG A 6 29.18 0.90 18.60
C ARG A 6 27.76 0.46 18.27
N CYS A 7 26.99 1.25 17.51
CA CYS A 7 25.64 0.86 17.07
C CYS A 7 25.67 0.48 15.59
N VAL A 8 24.87 -0.52 15.22
CA VAL A 8 24.48 -0.72 13.83
C VAL A 8 23.37 0.30 13.56
N LEU A 9 23.61 1.20 12.62
CA LEU A 9 22.62 2.19 12.23
C LEU A 9 21.86 1.66 11.03
N ASP A 10 20.54 1.61 11.17
CA ASP A 10 19.62 1.29 10.08
C ASP A 10 18.77 2.52 9.80
N TRP A 11 18.84 3.00 8.56
CA TRP A 11 17.99 4.08 8.09
C TRP A 11 16.82 3.45 7.34
N LEU A 12 15.69 3.35 8.03
CA LEU A 12 14.46 2.85 7.43
C LEU A 12 13.81 3.87 6.49
N GLY A 13 14.11 5.16 6.67
CA GLY A 13 13.51 6.26 5.92
C GLY A 13 12.01 6.37 6.13
N ASP A 14 11.33 6.91 5.12
CA ASP A 14 9.87 6.94 5.06
C ASP A 14 9.35 5.65 4.42
N TRP A 15 8.05 5.41 4.57
CA TRP A 15 7.41 4.25 3.95
C TRP A 15 7.36 4.39 2.43
N SER A 16 7.62 3.28 1.74
CA SER A 16 7.36 3.18 0.31
C SER A 16 5.85 3.20 0.04
N LEU A 17 5.44 3.52 -1.20
CA LEU A 17 4.03 3.42 -1.59
C LEU A 17 3.49 2.00 -1.38
N ASP A 18 4.29 0.98 -1.67
CA ASP A 18 3.91 -0.42 -1.41
C ASP A 18 3.68 -0.66 0.10
N ALA A 19 4.54 -0.11 0.97
CA ALA A 19 4.36 -0.22 2.42
C ALA A 19 3.08 0.48 2.92
N TYR A 20 2.78 1.68 2.39
CA TYR A 20 1.51 2.36 2.68
C TYR A 20 0.31 1.52 2.26
N TYR A 21 0.33 0.98 1.04
CA TYR A 21 -0.75 0.13 0.51
C TYR A 21 -0.94 -1.13 1.35
N HIS A 22 0.14 -1.81 1.73
CA HIS A 22 0.07 -2.99 2.59
C HIS A 22 -0.59 -2.67 3.94
N VAL A 23 -0.16 -1.60 4.61
CA VAL A 23 -0.73 -1.20 5.90
C VAL A 23 -2.19 -0.78 5.75
N ALA A 24 -2.53 -0.01 4.71
CA ALA A 24 -3.89 0.42 4.44
C ALA A 24 -4.83 -0.77 4.15
N SER A 25 -4.35 -1.77 3.40
CA SER A 25 -5.11 -2.99 3.08
C SER A 25 -5.43 -3.80 4.33
N GLU A 26 -4.44 -4.00 5.20
CA GLU A 26 -4.62 -4.69 6.50
C GLU A 26 -5.60 -3.94 7.42
N LEU A 27 -5.47 -2.61 7.52
CA LEU A 27 -6.35 -1.79 8.35
C LEU A 27 -7.80 -1.78 7.84
N THR A 28 -7.99 -1.84 6.53
CA THR A 28 -9.32 -1.78 5.91
C THR A 28 -9.96 -3.15 5.70
N GLN A 29 -9.24 -4.25 5.90
CA GLN A 29 -9.71 -5.62 5.64
C GLN A 29 -11.06 -5.94 6.30
N LYS A 30 -11.28 -5.46 7.53
CA LYS A 30 -12.51 -5.70 8.30
C LYS A 30 -13.62 -4.68 8.04
N VAL A 31 -13.35 -3.64 7.26
CA VAL A 31 -14.34 -2.65 6.86
C VAL A 31 -15.12 -3.20 5.68
N ALA A 32 -16.44 -3.24 5.77
CA ALA A 32 -17.30 -3.65 4.67
C ALA A 32 -17.23 -2.60 3.54
N MET A 33 -16.39 -2.87 2.54
CA MET A 33 -16.17 -2.01 1.37
C MET A 33 -16.39 -2.82 0.09
N GLU A 34 -17.55 -3.46 -0.04
CA GLU A 34 -17.91 -4.20 -1.24
C GLU A 34 -18.84 -3.37 -2.12
N LYS A 35 -18.51 -3.32 -3.41
CA LYS A 35 -19.30 -2.66 -4.43
C LYS A 35 -19.38 -3.56 -5.66
N ALA A 36 -20.42 -4.37 -5.73
CA ALA A 36 -20.59 -5.42 -6.74
C ALA A 36 -20.78 -4.86 -8.18
N ASP A 37 -21.24 -3.63 -8.31
CA ASP A 37 -21.41 -2.89 -9.57
C ASP A 37 -20.16 -2.08 -9.97
N TYR A 38 -19.04 -2.25 -9.27
CA TYR A 38 -17.80 -1.57 -9.61
C TYR A 38 -17.19 -2.11 -10.90
N ILE A 39 -16.88 -1.19 -11.81
CA ILE A 39 -16.17 -1.46 -13.06
C ILE A 39 -14.89 -0.65 -13.03
N ALA A 40 -13.74 -1.32 -13.08
CA ALA A 40 -12.45 -0.65 -13.09
C ALA A 40 -12.32 0.26 -14.33
N PRO A 41 -11.81 1.50 -14.18
CA PRO A 41 -11.60 2.38 -15.32
C PRO A 41 -10.50 1.85 -16.24
N LYS A 42 -10.61 2.11 -17.55
CA LYS A 42 -9.64 1.65 -18.57
C LYS A 42 -8.20 2.07 -18.30
N THR A 43 -8.04 3.22 -17.63
CA THR A 43 -6.74 3.77 -17.24
C THR A 43 -6.81 4.14 -15.77
N LEU A 44 -6.33 3.25 -14.91
CA LEU A 44 -6.06 3.55 -13.51
C LEU A 44 -4.55 3.77 -13.34
N PRO A 45 -4.10 4.91 -12.78
CA PRO A 45 -2.68 5.13 -12.51
C PRO A 45 -2.18 4.11 -11.49
N ARG A 46 -1.23 3.27 -11.92
CA ARG A 46 -0.61 2.28 -11.04
C ARG A 46 0.43 2.96 -10.15
N LEU A 47 0.05 3.23 -8.91
CA LEU A 47 0.93 3.82 -7.88
C LEU A 47 1.76 2.77 -7.14
N VAL A 48 1.24 1.55 -7.00
CA VAL A 48 1.91 0.43 -6.33
C VAL A 48 2.06 -0.75 -7.27
N SER A 49 3.14 -1.50 -7.08
CA SER A 49 3.49 -2.62 -7.96
C SER A 49 2.55 -3.81 -7.80
N SER A 50 2.00 -3.98 -6.59
CA SER A 50 1.15 -5.09 -6.15
C SER A 50 -0.32 -5.01 -6.60
N LEU A 51 -0.76 -3.90 -7.19
CA LEU A 51 -2.12 -3.75 -7.73
C LEU A 51 -2.40 -4.81 -8.83
N PRO A 52 -3.56 -5.48 -8.86
CA PRO A 52 -3.90 -6.34 -9.98
C PRO A 52 -4.21 -5.51 -11.25
N VAL A 53 -4.25 -6.18 -12.42
CA VAL A 53 -4.56 -5.50 -13.70
C VAL A 53 -5.99 -4.96 -13.71
N GLU A 54 -6.92 -5.73 -13.15
CA GLU A 54 -8.29 -5.31 -12.89
C GLU A 54 -8.46 -5.17 -11.36
N PRO A 55 -8.24 -3.98 -10.79
CA PRO A 55 -8.41 -3.74 -9.36
C PRO A 55 -9.87 -3.93 -8.95
N THR A 56 -10.08 -4.46 -7.75
CA THR A 56 -11.40 -4.41 -7.11
C THR A 56 -11.72 -2.99 -6.64
N TYR A 57 -12.95 -2.74 -6.23
CA TYR A 57 -13.33 -1.44 -5.63
C TYR A 57 -12.45 -1.11 -4.41
N ARG A 58 -12.14 -2.12 -3.60
CA ARG A 58 -11.28 -1.98 -2.43
C ARG A 58 -9.86 -1.61 -2.85
N ASP A 59 -9.29 -2.32 -3.81
CA ASP A 59 -7.92 -2.05 -4.30
C ASP A 59 -7.79 -0.65 -4.90
N ALA A 60 -8.87 -0.12 -5.50
CA ALA A 60 -8.86 1.22 -6.09
C ALA A 60 -8.97 2.36 -5.06
N ILE A 61 -9.46 2.07 -3.85
CA ILE A 61 -9.59 3.05 -2.75
C ILE A 61 -8.42 2.98 -1.77
N THR A 62 -7.85 1.78 -1.61
CA THR A 62 -6.75 1.49 -0.68
C THR A 62 -5.42 1.95 -1.28
#